data_AF-A0A7G5XH70-F1
#
_entry.id   AF-A0A7G5XH70-F1
#
_cell.length_a   1.000
_cell.length_b   1.000
_cell.length_c   1.000
_cell.angle_alpha   90.00
_cell.angle_beta   90.00
_cell.angle_gamma   90.00
#
_symmetry.space_group_name_H-M   'P 1'
#
loop_
_entity.id
_entity.type
_entity.pdbx_description
1 polymer ?
#
loop_
_entity_poly.entity_id
_entity_poly.type
_entity_poly.pdbx_seq_one_letter_code
_entity_poly.pdbx_strand_id
1 'polypeptide(L)'
;MNYETIINEFKKQFGHLQKAGLEIHGIANLIGDHNVISISTPFIFDRTKLPKKIMGLDLREGITELPKEFQDINDDKEYIWAYQRFEEYVDNHADLIRNVLSNPEMKQQEMLDALCFGDFNSHKEKCIEWEKEGKIPKWASK
;
A
#
# COMPACT_ATOMS: atom_id res chain seq x y z
N MET A 1 -9.31 20.97 -15.82
CA MET A 1 -8.44 20.53 -14.72
C MET A 1 -7.01 20.54 -15.24
N ASN A 2 -6.10 21.31 -14.64
CA ASN A 2 -4.71 21.36 -15.10
C ASN A 2 -3.89 20.30 -14.36
N TYR A 3 -3.60 19.20 -15.04
CA TYR A 3 -2.83 18.09 -14.48
C TYR A 3 -1.41 18.46 -14.10
N GLU A 4 -0.78 19.38 -14.83
CA GLU A 4 0.57 19.84 -14.52
C GLU A 4 0.61 20.54 -13.16
N THR A 5 -0.40 21.38 -12.87
CA THR A 5 -0.55 22.02 -11.56
C THR A 5 -0.72 20.99 -10.44
N ILE A 6 -1.54 19.95 -10.65
CA ILE A 6 -1.79 18.90 -9.65
C ILE A 6 -0.51 18.12 -9.36
N ILE A 7 0.23 17.71 -10.39
CA ILE A 7 1.48 16.98 -10.22
C ILE A 7 2.56 17.85 -9.54
N ASN A 8 2.64 19.13 -9.89
CA ASN A 8 3.59 20.05 -9.25
C ASN A 8 3.27 20.24 -7.78
N GLU A 9 1.99 20.36 -7.41
CA GLU A 9 1.58 20.45 -6.02
C GLU A 9 1.84 19.14 -5.25
N PHE A 10 1.57 17.99 -5.88
CA PHE A 10 1.90 16.68 -5.31
C PHE A 10 3.40 16.52 -5.06
N LYS A 11 4.25 16.89 -6.04
CA LYS A 11 5.71 16.87 -5.89
C LYS A 11 6.20 17.84 -4.82
N LYS A 12 5.59 19.02 -4.71
CA LYS A 12 5.94 20.00 -3.68
C LYS A 12 5.63 19.49 -2.27
N GLN A 13 4.49 18.83 -2.08
CA GLN A 13 4.08 18.30 -0.77
C GLN A 13 4.81 17.00 -0.41
N PHE A 14 4.91 16.05 -1.35
CA PHE A 14 5.33 14.66 -1.09
C PHE A 14 6.67 14.28 -1.73
N GLY A 15 7.30 15.16 -2.51
CA GLY A 15 8.58 14.87 -3.18
C GLY A 15 9.74 14.56 -2.22
N HIS A 16 9.65 15.00 -0.96
CA HIS A 16 10.62 14.61 0.06
C HIS A 16 10.63 13.09 0.36
N LEU A 17 9.52 12.39 0.09
CA LEU A 17 9.38 10.93 0.27
C LEU A 17 10.11 10.12 -0.82
N GLN A 18 10.61 10.75 -1.88
CA GLN A 18 11.47 10.08 -2.86
C GLN A 18 12.74 9.52 -2.22
N LYS A 19 13.21 10.11 -1.13
CA LYS A 19 14.32 9.59 -0.32
C LYS A 19 14.02 8.24 0.33
N ALA A 20 12.73 7.93 0.54
CA ALA A 20 12.23 6.66 1.03
C ALA A 20 11.80 5.72 -0.10
N GLY A 21 12.09 6.06 -1.36
CA GLY A 21 11.79 5.23 -2.54
C GLY A 21 10.46 5.53 -3.23
N LEU A 22 9.73 6.59 -2.87
CA LEU A 22 8.56 7.02 -3.66
C LEU A 22 8.97 7.42 -5.07
N GLU A 23 8.33 6.84 -6.08
CA GLU A 23 8.46 7.22 -7.47
C GLU A 23 7.14 7.82 -7.96
N ILE A 24 7.22 8.94 -8.68
CA ILE A 24 6.05 9.69 -9.16
C ILE A 24 6.05 9.63 -10.69
N HIS A 25 5.15 8.82 -11.25
CA HIS A 25 5.06 8.58 -12.70
C HIS A 25 4.26 9.67 -13.42
N GLY A 26 3.37 10.36 -12.70
CA GLY A 26 2.53 11.43 -13.24
C GLY A 26 1.07 10.99 -13.37
N ILE A 27 0.38 11.47 -14.40
CA ILE A 27 -1.02 11.10 -14.64
C ILE A 27 -1.08 9.80 -15.44
N ALA A 28 -1.87 8.86 -14.96
CA ALA A 28 -2.26 7.67 -15.71
C ALA A 28 -3.77 7.72 -16.00
N ASN A 29 -4.16 7.21 -17.17
CA ASN A 29 -5.55 7.02 -17.54
C ASN A 29 -5.93 5.56 -17.28
N LEU A 30 -6.92 5.33 -16.43
CA LEU A 30 -7.54 4.03 -16.21
C LEU A 30 -8.77 3.88 -17.10
N ILE A 31 -9.30 2.66 -17.16
CA ILE A 31 -10.50 2.34 -17.95
C ILE A 31 -11.65 3.30 -17.59
N GLY A 32 -12.32 3.83 -18.61
CA GLY A 32 -13.50 4.70 -18.44
C GLY A 32 -13.18 6.18 -18.14
N ASP A 33 -12.12 6.72 -18.75
CA ASP A 33 -11.67 8.12 -18.61
C ASP A 33 -11.33 8.54 -17.16
N HIS A 34 -11.08 7.56 -16.30
CA HIS A 34 -10.72 7.82 -14.91
C HIS A 34 -9.23 8.10 -14.80
N ASN A 35 -8.87 9.37 -14.66
CA ASN A 35 -7.49 9.80 -14.49
C ASN A 35 -7.06 9.68 -13.02
N VAL A 36 -5.83 9.24 -12.80
CA VAL A 36 -5.24 9.05 -11.47
C VAL A 36 -3.81 9.58 -11.45
N ILE A 37 -3.29 9.88 -10.26
CA ILE A 37 -1.85 10.05 -10.07
C ILE A 37 -1.25 8.67 -9.87
N SER A 38 -0.37 8.26 -10.78
CA SER A 38 0.36 7.00 -10.68
C SER A 38 1.66 7.20 -9.91
N ILE A 39 1.86 6.39 -8.88
CA ILE A 39 3.09 6.32 -8.08
C ILE A 39 3.51 4.88 -7.88
N SER A 40 4.76 4.67 -7.50
CA SER A 40 5.20 3.39 -6.93
C SER A 40 6.06 3.59 -5.69
N THR A 41 6.07 2.57 -4.83
CA THR A 41 6.82 2.55 -3.58
C THR A 41 7.45 1.18 -3.36
N PRO A 42 8.51 1.08 -2.54
CA PRO A 42 8.95 -0.21 -2.00
C PRO A 42 7.85 -0.84 -1.14
N PHE A 43 7.93 -2.15 -0.89
CA PHE A 43 6.97 -2.82 -0.03
C PHE A 43 6.97 -2.22 1.39
N ILE A 44 8.15 -2.07 2.00
CA ILE A 44 8.32 -1.35 3.27
C ILE A 44 8.38 0.15 2.98
N PHE A 45 7.21 0.78 3.01
CA PHE A 45 7.03 2.21 2.85
C PHE A 45 5.90 2.67 3.78
N ASP A 46 6.04 3.85 4.37
CA ASP A 46 5.01 4.40 5.27
C ASP A 46 3.89 5.09 4.49
N ARG A 47 2.87 4.31 4.13
CA ARG A 47 1.73 4.76 3.32
C ARG A 47 0.78 5.67 4.09
N THR A 48 0.89 5.78 5.42
CA THR A 48 0.10 6.74 6.21
C THR A 48 0.45 8.20 5.86
N LYS A 49 1.64 8.42 5.27
CA LYS A 49 2.11 9.73 4.79
C LYS A 49 1.54 10.13 3.44
N LEU A 50 0.90 9.22 2.72
CA LEU A 50 0.33 9.48 1.40
C LEU A 50 -1.17 9.74 1.48
N PRO A 51 -1.69 10.73 0.74
CA PRO A 51 -3.12 10.96 0.68
C PRO A 51 -3.77 9.95 -0.27
N LYS A 52 -5.01 9.54 0.02
CA LYS A 52 -5.80 8.73 -0.95
C LYS A 52 -6.20 9.52 -2.20
N LYS A 53 -6.35 10.85 -2.06
CA LYS A 53 -6.72 11.79 -3.12
C LYS A 53 -5.99 13.11 -2.97
N ILE A 54 -5.66 13.76 -4.09
CA ILE A 54 -5.19 15.15 -4.11
C ILE A 54 -5.96 15.94 -5.18
N MET A 55 -6.52 17.08 -4.80
CA MET A 55 -7.28 17.96 -5.70
C MET A 55 -8.37 17.22 -6.50
N GLY A 56 -9.01 16.21 -5.90
CA GLY A 56 -10.07 15.41 -6.51
C GLY A 56 -9.59 14.21 -7.34
N LEU A 57 -8.28 14.03 -7.52
CA LEU A 57 -7.68 12.93 -8.27
C LEU A 57 -7.23 11.81 -7.32
N ASP A 58 -7.58 10.56 -7.65
CA ASP A 58 -7.17 9.38 -6.89
C ASP A 58 -5.66 9.11 -7.04
N LEU A 59 -5.03 8.66 -5.96
CA LEU A 59 -3.66 8.17 -5.97
C LEU A 59 -3.68 6.66 -6.22
N ARG A 60 -3.07 6.23 -7.33
CA ARG A 60 -2.92 4.82 -7.69
C ARG A 60 -1.49 4.38 -7.41
N GLU A 61 -1.34 3.52 -6.42
CA GLU A 61 -0.05 3.02 -5.97
C GLU A 61 0.25 1.64 -6.55
N GLY A 62 1.47 1.47 -7.07
CA GLY A 62 2.10 0.18 -7.33
C GLY A 62 3.20 -0.12 -6.32
N ILE A 63 3.51 -1.41 -6.13
CA ILE A 63 4.66 -1.84 -5.32
C ILE A 63 5.73 -2.37 -6.27
N THR A 64 6.95 -1.82 -6.19
CA THR A 64 8.03 -2.12 -7.14
C THR A 64 8.61 -3.53 -6.95
N GLU A 65 8.76 -3.98 -5.71
CA GLU A 65 9.27 -5.32 -5.38
C GLU A 65 8.46 -5.90 -4.22
N LEU A 66 7.78 -7.02 -4.47
CA LEU A 66 7.07 -7.75 -3.43
C LEU A 66 8.04 -8.64 -2.66
N PRO A 67 7.92 -8.78 -1.34
CA PRO A 67 8.68 -9.78 -0.60
C PRO A 67 8.14 -11.18 -0.89
N LYS A 68 8.93 -12.22 -0.60
CA LYS A 68 8.62 -13.61 -1.00
C LYS A 68 7.26 -14.09 -0.47
N GLU A 69 6.88 -13.62 0.71
CA GLU A 69 5.61 -13.87 1.38
C GLU A 69 4.39 -13.40 0.56
N PHE A 70 4.61 -12.57 -0.47
CA PHE A 70 3.57 -12.02 -1.34
C PHE A 70 3.75 -12.42 -2.82
N GLN A 71 4.76 -13.22 -3.19
CA GLN A 71 5.03 -13.60 -4.59
C GLN A 71 4.42 -14.96 -4.98
N ASP A 72 4.53 -15.96 -4.11
CA ASP A 72 4.21 -17.36 -4.45
C ASP A 72 2.87 -17.81 -3.84
N ILE A 73 1.77 -17.25 -4.35
CA ILE A 73 0.43 -17.57 -3.87
C ILE A 73 -0.30 -18.54 -4.80
N ASN A 74 -1.17 -19.36 -4.20
CA ASN A 74 -2.15 -20.12 -4.96
C ASN A 74 -3.45 -19.29 -5.04
N ASP A 75 -3.68 -18.58 -6.15
CA ASP A 75 -4.80 -17.65 -6.33
C ASP A 75 -6.18 -18.28 -6.06
N ASP A 76 -6.34 -19.59 -6.27
CA ASP A 76 -7.60 -20.31 -6.01
C ASP A 76 -7.86 -20.52 -4.51
N LYS A 77 -6.84 -20.36 -3.66
CA LYS A 77 -6.86 -20.67 -2.23
C LYS A 77 -6.44 -19.52 -1.34
N GLU A 78 -5.72 -18.55 -1.88
CA GLU A 78 -5.07 -17.50 -1.13
C GLU A 78 -5.29 -16.15 -1.81
N TYR A 79 -5.56 -15.14 -1.00
CA TYR A 79 -5.56 -13.75 -1.46
C TYR A 79 -4.20 -13.11 -1.19
N ILE A 80 -3.55 -12.55 -2.22
CA ILE A 80 -2.21 -11.95 -2.12
C ILE A 80 -2.15 -10.81 -1.11
N TRP A 81 -3.23 -10.04 -0.98
CA TRP A 81 -3.34 -8.93 -0.03
C TRP A 81 -4.15 -9.30 1.21
N ALA A 82 -4.22 -10.58 1.59
CA ALA A 82 -4.88 -10.98 2.83
C ALA A 82 -4.24 -10.26 4.03
N TYR A 83 -5.07 -9.77 4.96
CA TYR A 83 -4.58 -9.03 6.13
C TYR A 83 -3.63 -9.88 7.00
N GLN A 84 -3.86 -11.20 7.05
CA GLN A 84 -3.04 -12.17 7.77
C GLN A 84 -1.59 -12.17 7.26
N ARG A 85 -1.36 -11.99 5.95
CA ARG A 85 0.00 -11.90 5.40
C ARG A 85 0.75 -10.66 5.92
N PHE A 86 0.04 -9.55 6.13
CA PHE A 86 0.65 -8.37 6.74
C PHE A 86 0.96 -8.60 8.22
N GLU A 87 0.07 -9.24 8.97
CA GLU A 87 0.33 -9.65 10.37
C GLU A 87 1.58 -10.55 10.45
N GLU A 88 1.63 -11.61 9.66
CA GLU A 88 2.77 -12.54 9.59
C GLU A 88 4.06 -11.84 9.14
N TYR A 89 3.99 -10.96 8.16
CA TYR A 89 5.18 -10.23 7.68
C TYR A 89 5.74 -9.30 8.76
N VAL A 90 4.87 -8.53 9.42
CA VAL A 90 5.28 -7.61 10.50
C VAL A 90 5.86 -8.38 11.67
N ASP A 91 5.26 -9.51 12.06
CA ASP A 91 5.75 -10.32 13.17
C ASP A 91 7.15 -10.88 12.89
N ASN A 92 7.42 -11.29 11.64
CA ASN A 92 8.71 -11.84 11.24
C ASN A 92 9.78 -10.78 10.92
N HIS A 93 9.38 -9.55 10.58
CA HIS A 93 10.29 -8.52 10.05
C HIS A 93 10.24 -7.18 10.80
N ALA A 94 9.70 -7.15 12.02
CA ALA A 94 9.55 -5.92 12.81
C ALA A 94 10.83 -5.06 12.90
N ASP A 95 11.98 -5.68 13.16
CA ASP A 95 13.25 -4.96 13.30
C ASP A 95 13.75 -4.37 11.98
N LEU A 96 13.53 -5.10 10.87
CA LEU A 96 13.82 -4.60 9.53
C LEU A 96 12.93 -3.39 9.22
N ILE A 97 11.63 -3.48 9.50
CA ILE A 97 10.66 -2.40 9.25
C ILE A 97 11.04 -1.15 10.04
N ARG A 98 11.32 -1.29 11.34
CA ARG A 98 11.77 -0.19 12.22
C ARG A 98 13.03 0.49 11.69
N ASN A 99 13.99 -0.30 11.21
CA ASN A 99 15.23 0.22 10.65
C ASN A 99 14.98 1.00 9.36
N VAL A 100 14.27 0.40 8.39
CA VAL A 100 13.97 1.02 7.09
C VAL A 100 13.14 2.29 7.26
N LEU A 101 12.15 2.28 8.15
CA LEU A 101 11.30 3.44 8.45
C LEU A 101 11.93 4.42 9.44
N SER A 102 13.16 4.15 9.91
CA SER A 102 13.90 4.97 10.88
C SER A 102 13.11 5.31 12.14
N ASN A 103 12.34 4.34 12.65
CA ASN A 103 11.54 4.45 13.86
C ASN A 103 11.73 3.21 14.75
N PRO A 104 12.71 3.20 15.66
CA PRO A 104 13.02 2.03 16.49
C PRO A 104 11.90 1.66 17.48
N GLU A 105 11.07 2.63 17.88
CA GLU A 105 9.98 2.43 18.85
C GLU A 105 8.64 2.14 18.16
N MET A 106 8.64 1.92 16.85
CA MET A 106 7.43 1.67 16.07
C MET A 106 6.71 0.42 16.59
N LYS A 107 5.43 0.60 16.93
CA LYS A 107 4.55 -0.47 17.40
C LYS A 107 4.06 -1.31 16.23
N GLN A 108 3.66 -2.53 16.54
CA GLN A 108 3.11 -3.48 15.55
C GLN A 108 1.98 -2.88 14.73
N GLN A 109 1.01 -2.22 15.39
CA GLN A 109 -0.11 -1.57 14.70
C GLN A 109 0.36 -0.47 13.74
N GLU A 110 1.34 0.34 14.13
CA GLU A 110 1.86 1.41 13.27
C GLU A 110 2.56 0.82 12.04
N MET A 111 3.29 -0.29 12.21
CA MET A 111 3.91 -1.01 11.09
C MET A 111 2.83 -1.57 10.15
N LEU A 112 1.76 -2.15 10.71
CA LEU A 112 0.63 -2.64 9.92
C LEU A 112 -0.04 -1.52 9.13
N ASP A 113 -0.32 -0.38 9.76
CA ASP A 113 -0.92 0.77 9.07
C ASP A 113 0.00 1.34 7.98
N ALA A 114 1.30 1.44 8.27
CA ALA A 114 2.30 1.89 7.30
C ALA A 114 2.34 0.99 6.06
N LEU A 115 2.41 -0.33 6.25
CA LEU A 115 2.56 -1.28 5.15
C LEU A 115 1.23 -1.55 4.43
N CYS A 116 0.11 -1.64 5.17
CA CYS A 116 -1.19 -2.03 4.67
C CYS A 116 -2.06 -0.81 4.31
N PHE A 117 -1.71 -0.18 3.19
CA PHE A 117 -2.53 0.86 2.53
C PHE A 117 -2.91 2.07 3.41
N GLY A 118 -2.15 2.32 4.49
CA GLY A 118 -2.37 3.45 5.41
C GLY A 118 -3.45 3.22 6.47
N ASP A 119 -4.13 2.06 6.47
CA ASP A 119 -5.20 1.73 7.42
C ASP A 119 -5.45 0.21 7.43
N PHE A 120 -4.77 -0.47 8.35
CA PHE A 120 -4.83 -1.92 8.43
C PHE A 120 -6.21 -2.42 8.86
N ASN A 121 -6.86 -1.75 9.81
CA ASN A 121 -8.14 -2.19 10.35
C ASN A 121 -9.24 -2.11 9.28
N SER A 122 -9.31 -1.01 8.53
CA SER A 122 -10.24 -0.90 7.41
C SER A 122 -9.99 -1.97 6.34
N HIS A 123 -8.74 -2.32 6.09
CA HIS A 123 -8.40 -3.39 5.13
C HIS A 123 -8.78 -4.78 5.64
N LYS A 124 -8.55 -5.05 6.92
CA LYS A 124 -8.96 -6.29 7.60
C LYS A 124 -10.46 -6.49 7.55
N GLU A 125 -11.25 -5.46 7.87
CA GLU A 125 -12.71 -5.50 7.78
C GLU A 125 -13.19 -5.82 6.37
N LYS A 126 -12.61 -5.17 5.35
CA LYS A 126 -12.92 -5.44 3.94
C LYS A 126 -12.57 -6.86 3.51
N CYS A 127 -11.43 -7.39 3.93
CA CYS A 127 -11.07 -8.78 3.64
C CYS A 127 -12.10 -9.74 4.25
N ILE A 128 -12.50 -9.53 5.50
CA ILE A 128 -13.52 -10.35 6.17
C ILE A 128 -14.87 -10.28 5.43
N GLU A 129 -15.26 -9.10 4.95
CA GLU A 129 -16.46 -8.93 4.12
C GLU A 129 -16.34 -9.69 2.79
N TRP A 130 -15.24 -9.52 2.07
CA TRP A 130 -14.99 -10.18 0.79
C TRP A 130 -14.92 -11.70 0.92
N GLU A 131 -14.37 -12.23 2.00
CA GLU A 131 -14.41 -13.67 2.29
C GLU A 131 -15.85 -14.16 2.46
N LYS A 132 -16.68 -13.43 3.22
CA LYS A 132 -18.10 -13.77 3.43
C LYS A 132 -18.90 -13.73 2.14
N GLU A 133 -18.61 -12.78 1.27
CA GLU A 133 -19.24 -12.62 -0.04
C GLU A 133 -18.67 -13.58 -1.10
N GLY A 134 -17.61 -14.33 -0.80
CA GLY A 134 -16.94 -15.23 -1.74
C GLY A 134 -16.16 -14.49 -2.85
N LYS A 135 -15.85 -13.20 -2.66
CA LYS A 135 -15.01 -12.40 -3.57
C LYS A 135 -13.53 -12.75 -3.49
N ILE A 136 -13.09 -13.22 -2.32
CA ILE A 136 -11.75 -13.77 -2.09
C ILE A 136 -11.87 -15.13 -1.39
N PRO A 137 -10.90 -16.05 -1.60
CA PRO A 137 -10.92 -17.33 -0.91
C PRO A 137 -10.78 -17.14 0.60
N LYS A 138 -11.43 -18.00 1.38
CA LYS A 138 -11.28 -18.02 2.82
C LYS A 138 -9.83 -18.31 3.17
N TRP A 139 -9.25 -17.52 4.07
CA TRP A 139 -7.93 -17.79 4.59
C TRP A 139 -7.81 -19.21 5.15
N ALA A 140 -6.96 -20.00 4.52
CA ALA A 140 -6.48 -21.27 5.04
C ALA A 140 -5.00 -21.06 5.33
N SER A 141 -4.64 -20.95 6.62
CA SER A 141 -3.25 -21.05 7.05
C SER A 141 -2.62 -22.26 6.36
N LYS A 142 -1.44 -22.07 5.78
CA LYS A 142 -0.56 -23.20 5.43
C LYS A 142 -0.19 -23.98 6.70
#